data_AF-A0A482YDB5-F1
#
_entry.id   AF-A0A482YDB5-F1
#
_cell.length_a   1.000
_cell.length_b   1.000
_cell.length_c   1.000
_cell.angle_alpha   90.00
_cell.angle_beta   90.00
_cell.angle_gamma   90.00
#
_symmetry.space_group_name_H-M   'P 1'
#
loop_
_entity.id
_entity.type
_entity.pdbx_description
1 polymer ?
#
loop_
_entity_poly.entity_id
_entity_poly.type
_entity_poly.pdbx_seq_one_letter_code
_entity_poly.pdbx_strand_id
1 'polypeptide(L)'
;MNRRKFLHRTAPLPAAISLAGCGAPEDGTDDRNESESDSGAGSGGNVTGTAPIPMLEDPPDAVYLPGHRKSMRMLEPVAAGDYRLAPMVTYPHPFWLVTGTERQLVEPEAGRGVHLMLVVWDAVTGHVLPVDISPQATLEGDDGWQRRLSLWPMLSQEMGLHFGDNVTLPADGTYTVRVDLPPVTTRRTGALAGRFDDGATATFEFTYDSAFREAVVDGIELLERERWGERGALEPMTHGGDGDSGRHSEIPYSVLPSADAYPGTLLREADPEQRDGLPRSGDAVFVVSLLESGSRLADGDDRYLLVSPRTPYNRVPLSNMSLQATVDRDGSTVVDRQRHVGTLDGELGFHYGHSLTDIQPGDSVTITVESPPQLVRHQGYETAFFEMEPLECVVPTA
;
A
#
# COMPACT_ATOMS: atom_id res chain seq x y z
N MET A 1 17.66 -16.05 -45.34
CA MET A 1 16.21 -16.28 -45.06
C MET A 1 15.96 -15.85 -43.63
N ASN A 2 15.08 -14.92 -43.24
CA ASN A 2 14.26 -13.95 -43.95
C ASN A 2 14.11 -12.77 -42.97
N ARG A 3 14.66 -11.59 -43.32
CA ARG A 3 14.44 -10.32 -42.59
C ARG A 3 13.12 -9.72 -43.09
N ARG A 4 12.20 -9.32 -42.21
CA ARG A 4 11.09 -8.43 -42.58
C ARG A 4 10.97 -7.26 -41.61
N LYS A 5 11.21 -6.08 -42.20
CA LYS A 5 11.02 -4.74 -41.66
C LYS A 5 9.53 -4.48 -41.47
N PHE A 6 9.16 -3.89 -40.33
CA PHE A 6 7.88 -3.19 -40.17
C PHE A 6 8.02 -1.79 -40.79
N LEU A 7 7.13 -1.46 -41.72
CA LEU A 7 6.94 -0.12 -42.25
C LEU A 7 5.74 0.51 -41.52
N HIS A 8 5.97 1.65 -40.87
CA HIS A 8 4.93 2.61 -40.52
C HIS A 8 4.29 3.16 -41.81
N ARG A 9 2.96 3.11 -41.88
CA ARG A 9 2.15 3.98 -42.75
C ARG A 9 0.92 4.45 -41.99
N THR A 10 0.98 5.70 -41.60
CA THR A 10 -0.15 6.57 -41.27
C THR A 10 -0.91 6.90 -42.56
N ALA A 11 -2.24 6.79 -42.53
CA ALA A 11 -3.14 7.45 -43.46
C ALA A 11 -4.53 7.65 -42.78
N PRO A 12 -5.23 8.76 -43.08
CA PRO A 12 -6.34 9.28 -42.29
C PRO A 12 -7.69 8.65 -42.69
N LEU A 13 -8.60 8.54 -41.72
CA LEU A 13 -10.01 8.18 -41.94
C LEU A 13 -10.85 9.45 -42.18
N PRO A 14 -11.68 9.51 -43.23
CA PRO A 14 -12.68 10.55 -43.39
C PRO A 14 -14.00 10.11 -42.73
N ALA A 15 -14.53 10.92 -41.81
CA ALA A 15 -15.88 10.75 -41.30
C ALA A 15 -16.84 11.62 -42.13
N ALA A 16 -17.75 10.96 -42.85
CA ALA A 16 -18.83 11.58 -43.60
C ALA A 16 -19.98 11.97 -42.64
N ILE A 17 -20.37 13.24 -42.69
CA ILE A 17 -21.57 13.80 -42.04
C ILE A 17 -22.74 13.63 -43.00
N SER A 18 -23.87 13.09 -42.52
CA SER A 18 -25.16 13.12 -43.22
C SER A 18 -26.18 13.85 -42.35
N LEU A 19 -26.69 14.95 -42.92
CA LEU A 19 -27.75 15.83 -42.40
C LEU A 19 -29.13 15.37 -42.88
N ALA A 20 -30.14 15.51 -42.00
CA ALA A 20 -31.53 15.90 -42.29
C ALA A 20 -32.15 16.28 -40.93
N GLY A 21 -32.56 17.52 -40.61
CA GLY A 21 -33.59 18.37 -41.26
C GLY A 21 -34.97 17.97 -40.69
N CYS A 22 -35.84 18.80 -40.12
CA CYS A 22 -36.09 20.24 -40.22
C CYS A 22 -37.01 20.72 -39.07
N GLY A 23 -37.05 22.03 -38.80
CA GLY A 23 -38.26 22.71 -38.29
C GLY A 23 -38.04 23.85 -37.29
N ALA A 24 -37.78 25.07 -37.79
CA ALA A 24 -37.99 26.33 -37.07
C ALA A 24 -39.37 26.92 -37.48
N PRO A 25 -39.95 27.92 -36.78
CA PRO A 25 -39.43 29.30 -36.84
C PRO A 25 -39.45 30.13 -35.52
N GLU A 26 -38.61 31.17 -35.57
CA GLU A 26 -38.63 32.56 -35.02
C GLU A 26 -39.84 32.99 -34.15
N ASP A 27 -39.75 33.87 -33.15
CA ASP A 27 -39.04 35.16 -33.03
C ASP A 27 -39.21 35.69 -31.58
N GLY A 28 -38.35 36.59 -31.08
CA GLY A 28 -38.70 37.44 -29.92
C GLY A 28 -37.57 37.77 -28.93
N THR A 29 -37.38 39.07 -28.72
CA THR A 29 -36.30 39.74 -28.00
C THR A 29 -36.55 39.97 -26.50
N ASP A 30 -35.46 40.34 -25.81
CA ASP A 30 -35.33 41.22 -24.64
C ASP A 30 -35.41 40.73 -23.18
N ASP A 31 -34.35 41.16 -22.48
CA ASP A 31 -34.24 41.72 -21.12
C ASP A 31 -34.33 40.86 -19.85
N ARG A 32 -33.16 40.83 -19.16
CA ARG A 32 -32.91 41.13 -17.73
C ARG A 32 -34.04 40.83 -16.73
N ASN A 33 -33.77 39.95 -15.75
CA ASN A 33 -33.81 40.35 -14.34
C ASN A 33 -33.12 39.34 -13.41
N GLU A 34 -32.28 39.86 -12.52
CA GLU A 34 -31.91 39.20 -11.28
C GLU A 34 -33.15 39.18 -10.36
N SER A 35 -33.40 38.05 -9.71
CA SER A 35 -34.10 38.06 -8.42
C SER A 35 -33.76 36.82 -7.62
N GLU A 36 -33.14 37.06 -6.47
CA GLU A 36 -33.07 36.14 -5.34
C GLU A 36 -34.48 35.67 -4.97
N SER A 37 -34.63 34.37 -4.72
CA SER A 37 -35.75 33.85 -3.94
C SER A 37 -35.23 32.78 -2.98
N ASP A 38 -34.98 33.23 -1.76
CA ASP A 38 -35.01 32.41 -0.56
C ASP A 38 -36.47 31.96 -0.33
N SER A 39 -36.69 30.64 -0.34
CA SER A 39 -37.85 30.03 0.31
C SER A 39 -37.51 28.58 0.64
N GLY A 40 -37.62 28.26 1.93
CA GLY A 40 -37.10 27.04 2.50
C GLY A 40 -38.03 25.82 2.40
N ALA A 41 -37.44 24.73 2.86
CA ALA A 41 -38.05 23.55 3.45
C ALA A 41 -38.95 22.67 2.56
N GLY A 42 -38.30 21.68 1.94
CA GLY A 42 -38.93 20.41 1.54
C GLY A 42 -38.08 19.25 2.05
N SER A 43 -38.52 18.65 3.16
CA SER A 43 -37.98 17.42 3.74
C SER A 43 -38.06 16.26 2.74
N GLY A 44 -36.92 15.88 2.18
CA GLY A 44 -36.68 14.61 1.51
C GLY A 44 -35.26 14.19 1.84
N GLY A 45 -35.10 13.31 2.82
CA GLY A 45 -33.80 12.82 3.29
C GLY A 45 -33.05 12.06 2.20
N ASN A 46 -32.33 12.79 1.37
CA ASN A 46 -31.32 12.26 0.48
C ASN A 46 -30.02 12.25 1.28
N VAL A 47 -29.74 11.15 1.98
CA VAL A 47 -28.41 10.89 2.52
C VAL A 47 -27.51 10.62 1.31
N THR A 48 -26.93 11.66 0.72
CA THR A 48 -25.76 11.54 -0.13
C THR A 48 -24.59 11.19 0.79
N GLY A 49 -24.50 9.91 1.15
CA GLY A 49 -23.64 9.35 2.19
C GLY A 49 -22.17 9.23 1.80
N THR A 50 -21.61 10.24 1.14
CA THR A 50 -20.17 10.29 0.86
C THR A 50 -19.51 11.14 1.94
N ALA A 51 -18.62 10.54 2.73
CA ALA A 51 -17.79 11.28 3.67
C ALA A 51 -17.06 12.41 2.94
N PRO A 52 -16.95 13.63 3.52
CA PRO A 52 -16.28 14.75 2.89
C PRO A 52 -14.76 14.55 2.96
N ILE A 53 -14.24 13.72 2.08
CA ILE A 53 -12.82 13.38 2.03
C ILE A 53 -12.10 14.41 1.14
N PRO A 54 -11.25 15.27 1.71
CA PRO A 54 -10.49 16.22 0.92
C PRO A 54 -9.49 15.51 0.01
N MET A 55 -9.56 15.78 -1.28
CA MET A 55 -8.58 15.35 -2.27
C MET A 55 -7.71 16.54 -2.68
N LEU A 56 -6.40 16.33 -2.81
CA LEU A 56 -5.51 17.34 -3.36
C LEU A 56 -5.59 17.29 -4.89
N GLU A 57 -5.69 18.45 -5.53
CA GLU A 57 -5.70 18.54 -7.00
C GLU A 57 -4.33 18.22 -7.60
N ASP A 58 -3.26 18.65 -6.93
CA ASP A 58 -1.86 18.47 -7.37
C ASP A 58 -0.97 18.03 -6.18
N PRO A 59 -1.09 16.77 -5.73
CA PRO A 59 -0.24 16.25 -4.66
C PRO A 59 1.22 16.11 -5.14
N PRO A 60 2.21 16.33 -4.24
CA PRO A 60 3.62 16.19 -4.62
C PRO A 60 3.96 14.73 -4.98
N ASP A 61 4.96 14.51 -5.85
CA ASP A 61 5.50 13.18 -6.16
C ASP A 61 6.40 12.65 -5.02
N ALA A 62 5.79 12.46 -3.84
CA ALA A 62 6.45 12.08 -2.60
C ALA A 62 5.43 11.59 -1.57
N VAL A 63 5.92 11.06 -0.45
CA VAL A 63 5.11 10.89 0.75
C VAL A 63 4.74 12.24 1.33
N TYR A 64 3.45 12.45 1.59
CA TYR A 64 2.93 13.75 2.05
C TYR A 64 1.77 13.60 3.03
N LEU A 65 1.48 14.66 3.80
CA LEU A 65 0.34 14.70 4.71
C LEU A 65 -0.99 14.85 3.95
N PRO A 66 -1.90 13.87 4.02
CA PRO A 66 -3.23 13.97 3.41
C PRO A 66 -4.08 15.02 4.13
N GLY A 67 -5.24 15.35 3.57
CA GLY A 67 -6.10 16.39 4.16
C GLY A 67 -6.86 15.97 5.42
N HIS A 68 -6.80 14.70 5.80
CA HIS A 68 -7.56 14.14 6.93
C HIS A 68 -6.90 12.87 7.50
N ARG A 69 -7.25 12.54 8.75
CA ARG A 69 -7.10 11.21 9.35
C ARG A 69 -8.39 10.45 9.24
N LYS A 70 -8.30 9.14 9.01
CA LYS A 70 -9.48 8.28 8.89
C LYS A 70 -9.97 7.84 10.25
N SER A 71 -11.29 7.85 10.43
CA SER A 71 -11.92 7.11 11.52
C SER A 71 -12.37 5.74 11.03
N MET A 72 -12.39 4.77 11.91
CA MET A 72 -12.85 3.42 11.63
C MET A 72 -13.30 2.73 12.90
N ARG A 73 -14.17 1.74 12.76
CA ARG A 73 -14.50 0.81 13.84
C ARG A 73 -13.50 -0.34 13.81
N MET A 74 -12.70 -0.44 14.87
CA MET A 74 -11.83 -1.58 15.12
C MET A 74 -12.69 -2.71 15.71
N LEU A 75 -12.63 -3.91 15.12
CA LEU A 75 -13.31 -5.10 15.66
C LEU A 75 -12.33 -5.94 16.48
N GLU A 76 -12.87 -6.87 17.26
CA GLU A 76 -12.06 -7.73 18.11
C GLU A 76 -11.12 -8.62 17.27
N PRO A 77 -9.82 -8.68 17.60
CA PRO A 77 -8.89 -9.57 16.92
C PRO A 77 -9.29 -11.05 17.00
N VAL A 78 -9.19 -11.75 15.87
CA VAL A 78 -9.55 -13.16 15.70
C VAL A 78 -8.31 -14.02 15.50
N ALA A 79 -8.31 -15.24 16.05
CA ALA A 79 -7.30 -16.25 15.77
C ALA A 79 -7.69 -17.09 14.54
N ALA A 80 -6.73 -17.42 13.68
CA ALA A 80 -6.92 -18.34 12.57
C ALA A 80 -5.66 -19.19 12.39
N GLY A 81 -5.60 -20.35 13.06
CA GLY A 81 -4.39 -21.17 13.09
C GLY A 81 -3.20 -20.38 13.65
N ASP A 82 -2.11 -20.32 12.88
CA ASP A 82 -0.91 -19.54 13.24
C ASP A 82 -1.08 -18.02 13.02
N TYR A 83 -2.13 -17.60 12.30
CA TYR A 83 -2.42 -16.20 12.00
C TYR A 83 -3.24 -15.55 13.10
N ARG A 84 -3.01 -14.25 13.27
CA ARG A 84 -3.96 -13.33 13.92
C ARG A 84 -4.46 -12.32 12.90
N LEU A 85 -5.72 -11.93 13.06
CA LEU A 85 -6.43 -11.03 12.19
C LEU A 85 -7.12 -9.96 13.02
N ALA A 86 -6.93 -8.69 12.69
CA ALA A 86 -7.74 -7.60 13.21
C ALA A 86 -8.59 -7.07 12.07
N PRO A 87 -9.92 -7.26 12.13
CA PRO A 87 -10.81 -6.68 11.16
C PRO A 87 -11.19 -5.25 11.54
N MET A 88 -11.34 -4.41 10.54
CA MET A 88 -11.68 -2.99 10.66
C MET A 88 -12.67 -2.62 9.56
N VAL A 89 -13.63 -1.75 9.89
CA VAL A 89 -14.61 -1.24 8.91
C VAL A 89 -14.75 0.26 9.03
N THR A 90 -14.78 0.94 7.89
CA THR A 90 -15.01 2.39 7.79
C THR A 90 -15.92 2.73 6.61
N TYR A 91 -16.19 4.01 6.38
CA TYR A 91 -16.88 4.50 5.19
C TYR A 91 -16.11 4.13 3.91
N PRO A 92 -16.78 3.83 2.78
CA PRO A 92 -16.12 3.65 1.49
C PRO A 92 -15.36 4.91 1.11
N HIS A 93 -14.13 4.76 0.63
CA HIS A 93 -13.31 5.90 0.21
C HIS A 93 -12.42 5.53 -0.99
N PRO A 94 -11.91 6.53 -1.73
CA PRO A 94 -11.03 6.26 -2.85
C PRO A 94 -9.71 5.61 -2.43
N PHE A 95 -9.13 4.85 -3.36
CA PHE A 95 -7.77 4.33 -3.31
C PHE A 95 -7.20 4.21 -4.73
N TRP A 96 -5.90 3.94 -4.85
CA TRP A 96 -5.23 3.84 -6.14
C TRP A 96 -4.63 2.45 -6.35
N LEU A 97 -5.10 1.74 -7.37
CA LEU A 97 -4.43 0.54 -7.85
C LEU A 97 -3.11 0.92 -8.50
N VAL A 98 -2.08 0.11 -8.26
CA VAL A 98 -0.76 0.27 -8.89
C VAL A 98 -0.50 -0.93 -9.78
N THR A 99 -0.18 -0.69 -11.05
CA THR A 99 0.19 -1.73 -12.02
C THR A 99 1.39 -1.26 -12.83
N GLY A 100 2.53 -1.94 -12.66
CA GLY A 100 3.79 -1.47 -13.21
C GLY A 100 4.13 -0.11 -12.59
N THR A 101 4.20 0.92 -13.43
CA THR A 101 4.44 2.32 -13.03
C THR A 101 3.19 3.20 -13.14
N GLU A 102 2.03 2.61 -13.47
CA GLU A 102 0.77 3.34 -13.61
C GLU A 102 -0.05 3.24 -12.31
N ARG A 103 -0.81 4.31 -12.04
CA ARG A 103 -1.79 4.36 -10.96
C ARG A 103 -3.19 4.61 -11.50
N GLN A 104 -4.17 3.92 -10.96
CA GLN A 104 -5.58 4.10 -11.31
C GLN A 104 -6.39 4.40 -10.06
N LEU A 105 -7.06 5.56 -10.05
CA LEU A 105 -8.04 5.90 -9.02
C LEU A 105 -9.25 4.95 -9.11
N VAL A 106 -9.61 4.36 -7.98
CA VAL A 106 -10.85 3.62 -7.77
C VAL A 106 -11.73 4.43 -6.86
N GLU A 107 -12.83 4.95 -7.40
CA GLU A 107 -13.85 5.65 -6.63
C GLU A 107 -14.83 4.63 -6.02
N PRO A 108 -15.29 4.83 -4.79
CA PRO A 108 -16.32 3.97 -4.21
C PRO A 108 -17.63 4.11 -4.99
N GLU A 109 -18.38 3.01 -5.10
CA GLU A 109 -19.74 3.05 -5.64
C GLU A 109 -20.63 3.95 -4.76
N ALA A 110 -21.48 4.76 -5.40
CA ALA A 110 -22.44 5.57 -4.68
C ALA A 110 -23.47 4.68 -3.97
N GLY A 111 -23.73 4.96 -2.69
CA GLY A 111 -24.75 4.26 -1.92
C GLY A 111 -24.24 3.78 -0.57
N ARG A 112 -24.81 2.67 -0.10
CA ARG A 112 -24.46 2.05 1.18
C ARG A 112 -23.27 1.12 0.99
N GLY A 113 -22.29 1.21 1.88
CA GLY A 113 -21.16 0.32 1.85
C GLY A 113 -20.20 0.57 2.99
N VAL A 114 -19.14 -0.22 3.01
CA VAL A 114 -17.98 -0.06 3.90
C VAL A 114 -16.69 -0.20 3.11
N HIS A 115 -15.62 0.41 3.59
CA HIS A 115 -14.28 -0.07 3.28
C HIS A 115 -13.93 -1.13 4.34
N LEU A 116 -13.82 -2.39 3.92
CA LEU A 116 -13.46 -3.51 4.78
C LEU A 116 -11.94 -3.69 4.78
N MET A 117 -11.34 -3.70 5.95
CA MET A 117 -9.89 -3.77 6.12
C MET A 117 -9.48 -4.87 7.11
N LEU A 118 -8.31 -5.44 6.88
CA LEU A 118 -7.73 -6.53 7.67
C LEU A 118 -6.23 -6.27 7.90
N VAL A 119 -5.78 -6.28 9.14
CA VAL A 119 -4.36 -6.45 9.47
C VAL A 119 -4.13 -7.91 9.87
N VAL A 120 -3.18 -8.57 9.21
CA VAL A 120 -2.82 -9.98 9.44
C VAL A 120 -1.40 -10.03 10.00
N TRP A 121 -1.18 -10.74 11.10
CA TRP A 121 0.15 -10.85 11.71
C TRP A 121 0.41 -12.22 12.31
N ASP A 122 1.69 -12.50 12.57
CA ASP A 122 2.11 -13.64 13.38
C ASP A 122 1.96 -13.34 14.88
N ALA A 123 1.16 -14.13 15.58
CA ALA A 123 0.95 -13.97 17.03
C ALA A 123 2.24 -14.12 17.86
N VAL A 124 3.22 -14.85 17.35
CA VAL A 124 4.45 -15.18 18.10
C VAL A 124 5.48 -14.06 17.99
N THR A 125 5.75 -13.61 16.77
CA THR A 125 6.76 -12.57 16.51
C THR A 125 6.19 -11.14 16.51
N GLY A 126 4.87 -10.98 16.40
CA GLY A 126 4.21 -9.68 16.27
C GLY A 126 4.36 -9.05 14.88
N HIS A 127 5.06 -9.70 13.94
CA HIS A 127 5.24 -9.15 12.60
C HIS A 127 3.95 -9.20 11.81
N VAL A 128 3.51 -8.05 11.31
CA VAL A 128 2.52 -7.98 10.24
C VAL A 128 3.04 -8.81 9.07
N LEU A 129 2.20 -9.71 8.56
CA LEU A 129 2.51 -10.64 7.48
C LEU A 129 2.18 -9.96 6.16
N PRO A 130 3.13 -9.26 5.53
CA PRO A 130 2.75 -8.12 4.71
C PRO A 130 2.56 -8.44 3.24
N VAL A 131 2.79 -9.68 2.79
CA VAL A 131 2.89 -9.95 1.36
C VAL A 131 2.49 -11.33 0.94
N ASP A 132 2.12 -11.39 -0.34
CA ASP A 132 1.76 -12.53 -1.18
C ASP A 132 0.57 -13.38 -0.76
N ILE A 133 -0.01 -13.08 0.40
CA ILE A 133 -1.34 -13.53 0.73
C ILE A 133 -2.38 -12.64 0.04
N SER A 134 -3.40 -13.26 -0.54
CA SER A 134 -4.56 -12.60 -1.11
C SER A 134 -5.81 -13.09 -0.41
N PRO A 135 -6.15 -12.52 0.77
CA PRO A 135 -7.29 -12.97 1.56
C PRO A 135 -8.59 -12.94 0.75
N GLN A 136 -9.37 -14.00 0.87
CA GLN A 136 -10.69 -14.09 0.25
C GLN A 136 -11.74 -13.85 1.31
N ALA A 137 -12.50 -12.76 1.19
CA ALA A 137 -13.61 -12.46 2.09
C ALA A 137 -14.93 -12.92 1.46
N THR A 138 -15.76 -13.59 2.25
CA THR A 138 -17.16 -13.90 1.94
C THR A 138 -18.02 -13.26 3.00
N LEU A 139 -18.81 -12.26 2.60
CA LEU A 139 -19.77 -11.57 3.44
C LEU A 139 -21.16 -12.18 3.25
N GLU A 140 -21.90 -12.33 4.34
CA GLU A 140 -23.26 -12.83 4.38
C GLU A 140 -24.12 -11.91 5.26
N GLY A 141 -25.27 -11.48 4.76
CA GLY A 141 -26.25 -10.68 5.50
C GLY A 141 -27.42 -11.52 6.01
N ASP A 142 -28.19 -10.96 6.96
CA ASP A 142 -29.33 -11.63 7.61
C ASP A 142 -30.44 -12.10 6.64
N ASP A 143 -30.55 -11.47 5.47
CA ASP A 143 -31.52 -11.78 4.42
C ASP A 143 -31.05 -12.87 3.43
N GLY A 144 -29.87 -13.45 3.67
CA GLY A 144 -29.24 -14.44 2.79
C GLY A 144 -28.47 -13.81 1.62
N TRP A 145 -28.31 -12.48 1.59
CA TRP A 145 -27.39 -11.84 0.65
C TRP A 145 -25.96 -12.31 0.89
N GLN A 146 -25.23 -12.61 -0.18
CA GLN A 146 -23.83 -13.00 -0.10
C GLN A 146 -22.98 -12.27 -1.13
N ARG A 147 -21.76 -11.90 -0.74
CA ARG A 147 -20.76 -11.31 -1.62
C ARG A 147 -19.39 -11.88 -1.32
N ARG A 148 -18.68 -12.31 -2.36
CA ARG A 148 -17.29 -12.74 -2.27
C ARG A 148 -16.37 -11.77 -2.98
N LEU A 149 -15.22 -11.48 -2.39
CA LEU A 149 -14.19 -10.63 -2.96
C LEU A 149 -12.78 -11.03 -2.52
N SER A 150 -11.79 -10.71 -3.35
CA SER A 150 -10.38 -10.74 -3.00
C SER A 150 -10.00 -9.39 -2.41
N LEU A 151 -9.38 -9.36 -1.24
CA LEU A 151 -8.92 -8.10 -0.66
C LEU A 151 -7.55 -7.73 -1.22
N TRP A 152 -7.37 -6.45 -1.55
CA TRP A 152 -6.11 -5.95 -2.11
C TRP A 152 -5.07 -5.77 -1.00
N PRO A 153 -3.79 -6.10 -1.22
CA PRO A 153 -2.73 -5.62 -0.35
C PRO A 153 -2.57 -4.12 -0.53
N MET A 154 -2.67 -3.37 0.57
CA MET A 154 -2.71 -1.91 0.59
C MET A 154 -1.62 -1.35 1.49
N LEU A 155 -1.24 -0.10 1.19
CA LEU A 155 -0.29 0.69 1.96
C LEU A 155 -0.96 2.02 2.36
N SER A 156 -1.07 2.27 3.67
CA SER A 156 -1.50 3.56 4.24
C SER A 156 -0.56 4.04 5.32
N GLN A 157 -0.57 5.34 5.59
CA GLN A 157 0.29 5.94 6.62
C GLN A 157 -0.13 5.46 8.02
N GLU A 158 -1.43 5.48 8.28
CA GLU A 158 -2.02 5.18 9.59
C GLU A 158 -1.99 3.68 9.93
N MET A 159 -2.21 2.79 8.96
CA MET A 159 -2.27 1.34 9.19
C MET A 159 -1.04 0.56 8.73
N GLY A 160 -0.18 1.18 7.91
CA GLY A 160 0.92 0.47 7.27
C GLY A 160 0.38 -0.51 6.24
N LEU A 161 0.91 -1.74 6.23
CA LEU A 161 0.46 -2.82 5.37
C LEU A 161 -0.76 -3.52 5.94
N HIS A 162 -1.79 -3.60 5.13
CA HIS A 162 -3.08 -4.21 5.45
C HIS A 162 -3.73 -4.72 4.16
N PHE A 163 -4.84 -5.43 4.29
CA PHE A 163 -5.67 -5.81 3.15
C PHE A 163 -6.98 -5.05 3.20
N GLY A 164 -7.54 -4.70 2.05
CA GLY A 164 -8.86 -4.09 2.05
C GLY A 164 -9.49 -3.93 0.67
N ASP A 165 -10.79 -3.63 0.68
CA ASP A 165 -11.56 -3.24 -0.50
C ASP A 165 -12.88 -2.56 -0.09
N ASN A 166 -13.48 -1.82 -1.03
CA ASN A 166 -14.83 -1.27 -0.86
C ASN A 166 -15.88 -2.36 -1.12
N VAL A 167 -16.89 -2.43 -0.25
CA VAL A 167 -18.01 -3.37 -0.33
C VAL A 167 -19.33 -2.62 -0.26
N THR A 168 -20.10 -2.68 -1.35
CA THR A 168 -21.49 -2.22 -1.38
C THR A 168 -22.38 -3.18 -0.59
N LEU A 169 -23.21 -2.63 0.30
CA LEU A 169 -24.11 -3.40 1.17
C LEU A 169 -25.58 -3.16 0.77
N PRO A 170 -26.43 -4.20 0.79
CA PRO A 170 -27.81 -4.08 0.32
C PRO A 170 -28.72 -3.29 1.29
N ALA A 171 -28.45 -3.34 2.60
CA ALA A 171 -29.34 -2.80 3.63
C ALA A 171 -28.56 -2.50 4.93
N ASP A 172 -29.29 -2.00 5.94
CA ASP A 172 -28.79 -1.99 7.32
C ASP A 172 -28.99 -3.38 7.93
N GLY A 173 -28.07 -3.82 8.77
CA GLY A 173 -28.12 -5.16 9.36
C GLY A 173 -26.78 -5.62 9.91
N THR A 174 -26.74 -6.89 10.33
CA THR A 174 -25.50 -7.54 10.74
C THR A 174 -24.95 -8.37 9.58
N TYR A 175 -23.64 -8.27 9.38
CA TYR A 175 -22.93 -8.99 8.33
C TYR A 175 -21.89 -9.91 8.96
N THR A 176 -21.98 -11.19 8.63
CA THR A 176 -20.95 -12.18 8.95
C THR A 176 -19.91 -12.19 7.84
N VAL A 177 -18.63 -12.09 8.20
CA VAL A 177 -17.52 -12.14 7.25
C VAL A 177 -16.67 -13.36 7.56
N ARG A 178 -16.60 -14.28 6.60
CA ARG A 178 -15.62 -15.37 6.59
C ARG A 178 -14.43 -14.96 5.74
N VAL A 179 -13.23 -15.04 6.30
CA VAL A 179 -11.97 -14.78 5.61
C VAL A 179 -11.19 -16.07 5.45
N ASP A 180 -10.86 -16.43 4.23
CA ASP A 180 -9.92 -17.50 3.91
C ASP A 180 -8.54 -16.90 3.60
N LEU A 181 -7.54 -17.24 4.41
CA LEU A 181 -6.14 -16.85 4.28
C LEU A 181 -5.37 -17.97 3.56
N PRO A 182 -4.75 -17.70 2.40
CA PRO A 182 -3.87 -18.67 1.77
C PRO A 182 -2.53 -18.83 2.54
N PRO A 183 -1.79 -19.92 2.31
CA PRO A 183 -0.42 -20.07 2.79
C PRO A 183 0.49 -18.90 2.37
N VAL A 184 1.53 -18.62 3.16
CA VAL A 184 2.55 -17.62 2.81
C VAL A 184 3.57 -18.25 1.86
N THR A 185 3.73 -17.69 0.66
CA THR A 185 4.67 -18.23 -0.34
C THR A 185 6.08 -17.62 -0.24
N THR A 186 6.19 -16.49 0.44
CA THR A 186 7.43 -15.74 0.63
C THR A 186 8.38 -16.60 1.44
N ARG A 187 9.68 -16.54 1.11
CA ARG A 187 10.71 -17.28 1.84
C ARG A 187 10.65 -16.87 3.32
N ARG A 188 10.55 -17.84 4.21
CA ARG A 188 10.46 -17.61 5.66
C ARG A 188 11.73 -18.11 6.35
N THR A 189 12.26 -17.33 7.28
CA THR A 189 13.49 -17.65 8.02
C THR A 189 13.34 -17.39 9.52
N GLY A 190 14.31 -17.87 10.30
CA GLY A 190 14.31 -17.70 11.75
C GLY A 190 13.06 -18.33 12.40
N ALA A 191 12.40 -17.57 13.27
CA ALA A 191 11.19 -18.01 13.99
C ALA A 191 9.96 -18.28 13.10
N LEU A 192 10.04 -17.97 11.80
CA LEU A 192 8.96 -18.17 10.82
C LEU A 192 9.19 -19.37 9.90
N ALA A 193 10.37 -20.01 9.96
CA ALA A 193 10.70 -21.16 9.12
C ALA A 193 9.72 -22.32 9.39
N GLY A 194 9.10 -22.84 8.32
CA GLY A 194 8.14 -23.96 8.38
C GLY A 194 6.78 -23.62 9.01
N ARG A 195 6.47 -22.34 9.21
CA ARG A 195 5.17 -21.86 9.74
C ARG A 195 4.40 -21.12 8.65
N PHE A 196 3.08 -21.19 8.62
CA PHE A 196 2.26 -20.63 7.52
C PHE A 196 2.37 -21.39 6.18
N ASP A 197 2.73 -22.68 6.23
CA ASP A 197 2.68 -23.58 5.05
C ASP A 197 1.25 -23.99 4.68
N ASP A 198 0.34 -23.95 5.65
CA ASP A 198 -1.08 -24.15 5.46
C ASP A 198 -1.83 -22.82 5.54
N GLY A 199 -2.94 -22.73 4.80
CA GLY A 199 -3.88 -21.63 4.93
C GLY A 199 -4.74 -21.75 6.19
N ALA A 200 -5.49 -20.70 6.50
CA ALA A 200 -6.39 -20.67 7.65
C ALA A 200 -7.70 -19.93 7.33
N THR A 201 -8.69 -20.07 8.21
CA THR A 201 -9.96 -19.34 8.09
C THR A 201 -10.25 -18.62 9.40
N ALA A 202 -10.72 -17.37 9.30
CA ALA A 202 -11.31 -16.60 10.39
C ALA A 202 -12.78 -16.25 10.06
N THR A 203 -13.59 -16.03 11.10
CA THR A 203 -14.92 -15.43 10.97
C THR A 203 -15.08 -14.31 12.00
N PHE A 204 -15.72 -13.22 11.60
CA PHE A 204 -16.14 -12.13 12.49
C PHE A 204 -17.45 -11.52 11.98
N GLU A 205 -18.05 -10.66 12.79
CA GLU A 205 -19.29 -9.96 12.46
C GLU A 205 -19.13 -8.46 12.65
N PHE A 206 -19.88 -7.67 11.87
CA PHE A 206 -20.06 -6.25 12.11
C PHE A 206 -21.50 -5.83 11.82
N THR A 207 -21.97 -4.80 12.55
CA THR A 207 -23.27 -4.19 12.33
C THR A 207 -23.10 -2.91 11.51
N TYR A 208 -23.88 -2.80 10.43
CA TYR A 208 -23.99 -1.62 9.59
C TYR A 208 -25.35 -0.96 9.82
N ASP A 209 -25.36 0.17 10.51
CA ASP A 209 -26.55 0.95 10.87
C ASP A 209 -26.25 2.46 10.82
N SER A 210 -27.22 3.31 11.22
CA SER A 210 -27.01 4.76 11.28
C SER A 210 -25.92 5.14 12.27
N ALA A 211 -25.87 4.49 13.44
CA ALA A 211 -24.89 4.78 14.47
C ALA A 211 -23.45 4.48 14.00
N PHE A 212 -23.24 3.40 13.25
CA PHE A 212 -21.97 3.12 12.59
C PHE A 212 -21.58 4.22 11.62
N ARG A 213 -22.49 4.59 10.70
CA ARG A 213 -22.22 5.62 9.68
C ARG A 213 -21.86 6.96 10.31
N GLU A 214 -22.63 7.39 11.31
CA GLU A 214 -22.37 8.63 12.06
C GLU A 214 -21.00 8.54 12.75
N ALA A 215 -20.72 7.46 13.48
CA ALA A 215 -19.46 7.33 14.21
C ALA A 215 -18.20 7.37 13.32
N VAL A 216 -18.21 6.70 12.17
CA VAL A 216 -17.03 6.68 11.29
C VAL A 216 -16.87 7.96 10.47
N VAL A 217 -17.94 8.71 10.23
CA VAL A 217 -17.88 10.00 9.52
C VAL A 217 -17.53 11.14 10.47
N ASP A 218 -18.17 11.20 11.65
CA ASP A 218 -17.95 12.25 12.64
C ASP A 218 -16.55 12.15 13.28
N GLY A 219 -15.94 10.95 13.26
CA GLY A 219 -14.58 10.75 13.73
C GLY A 219 -13.48 11.20 12.76
N ILE A 220 -13.82 11.67 11.55
CA ILE A 220 -12.82 12.16 10.59
C ILE A 220 -12.17 13.42 11.16
N GLU A 221 -10.86 13.38 11.38
CA GLU A 221 -10.10 14.55 11.79
C GLU A 221 -9.52 15.24 10.56
N LEU A 222 -9.99 16.44 10.24
CA LEU A 222 -9.42 17.26 9.18
C LEU A 222 -8.12 17.90 9.64
N LEU A 223 -7.07 17.79 8.83
CA LEU A 223 -5.83 18.53 9.07
C LEU A 223 -6.01 20.00 8.71
N GLU A 224 -5.21 20.86 9.32
CA GLU A 224 -5.06 22.26 8.90
C GLU A 224 -4.71 22.33 7.42
N ARG A 225 -5.43 23.19 6.68
CA ARG A 225 -5.36 23.22 5.20
C ARG A 225 -3.96 23.55 4.69
N GLU A 226 -3.22 24.37 5.42
CA GLU A 226 -1.85 24.78 5.11
C GLU A 226 -0.88 23.60 5.13
N ARG A 227 -1.22 22.52 5.88
CA ARG A 227 -0.39 21.33 6.01
C ARG A 227 -0.61 20.30 4.92
N TRP A 228 -1.67 20.45 4.13
CA TRP A 228 -2.03 19.48 3.10
C TRP A 228 -0.94 19.48 2.01
N GLY A 229 -0.39 18.30 1.73
CA GLY A 229 0.68 18.18 0.73
C GLY A 229 2.08 18.46 1.28
N GLU A 230 2.22 18.85 2.56
CA GLU A 230 3.54 18.92 3.18
C GLU A 230 4.20 17.53 3.20
N ARG A 231 5.50 17.47 2.89
CA ARG A 231 6.27 16.22 2.98
C ARG A 231 6.28 15.73 4.43
N GLY A 232 5.70 14.55 4.64
CA GLY A 232 5.46 14.00 5.97
C GLY A 232 4.51 12.83 5.91
N ALA A 233 4.38 12.10 7.01
CA ALA A 233 3.36 11.07 7.16
C ALA A 233 2.59 11.28 8.46
N LEU A 234 1.32 10.91 8.43
CA LEU A 234 0.52 10.73 9.62
C LEU A 234 1.17 9.69 10.52
N GLU A 235 1.09 9.93 11.83
CA GLU A 235 1.49 8.96 12.84
C GLU A 235 0.65 7.67 12.70
N PRO A 236 1.26 6.49 12.91
CA PRO A 236 0.53 5.23 12.99
C PRO A 236 -0.61 5.30 14.00
N MET A 237 -1.73 4.64 13.69
CA MET A 237 -2.82 4.48 14.64
C MET A 237 -2.33 3.58 15.77
N THR A 238 -1.90 4.18 16.87
CA THR A 238 -1.38 3.40 18.00
C THR A 238 -2.43 3.20 19.08
N HIS A 239 -3.39 4.11 19.26
CA HIS A 239 -4.47 3.92 20.24
C HIS A 239 -5.77 4.57 19.78
N GLY A 240 -6.89 3.85 19.95
CA GLY A 240 -8.20 4.49 20.02
C GLY A 240 -8.17 5.49 21.18
N GLY A 241 -8.44 6.75 20.89
CA GLY A 241 -8.72 7.74 21.93
C GLY A 241 -9.94 7.28 22.71
N ASP A 242 -9.72 6.83 23.95
CA ASP A 242 -10.52 7.09 25.14
C ASP A 242 -10.21 6.02 26.20
N GLY A 243 -9.35 6.39 27.15
CA GLY A 243 -9.60 6.25 28.59
C GLY A 243 -10.04 4.92 29.23
N ASP A 244 -10.15 3.79 28.54
CA ASP A 244 -10.50 2.51 29.17
C ASP A 244 -9.30 1.58 29.26
N SER A 245 -8.80 1.45 30.48
CA SER A 245 -7.79 0.50 30.89
C SER A 245 -8.34 -0.93 30.90
N GLY A 246 -8.55 -1.50 29.71
CA GLY A 246 -9.06 -2.85 29.55
C GLY A 246 -8.49 -3.54 28.31
N ARG A 247 -7.48 -4.39 28.51
CA ARG A 247 -6.98 -5.45 27.58
C ARG A 247 -7.42 -5.36 26.10
N HIS A 248 -7.05 -4.31 25.38
CA HIS A 248 -7.08 -4.35 23.92
C HIS A 248 -5.76 -4.94 23.46
N SER A 249 -5.83 -6.08 22.76
CA SER A 249 -4.65 -6.66 22.11
C SER A 249 -4.13 -5.62 21.11
N GLU A 250 -2.92 -5.10 21.35
CA GLU A 250 -2.28 -4.09 20.50
C GLU A 250 -2.19 -4.64 19.08
N ILE A 251 -2.91 -4.02 18.14
CA ILE A 251 -2.86 -4.40 16.73
C ILE A 251 -1.50 -3.93 16.22
N PRO A 252 -0.62 -4.83 15.74
CA PRO A 252 0.72 -4.44 15.38
C PRO A 252 0.70 -3.57 14.13
N TYR A 253 1.56 -2.56 14.12
CA TYR A 253 1.86 -1.77 12.94
C TYR A 253 3.03 -2.40 12.18
N SER A 254 3.00 -2.36 10.85
CA SER A 254 4.04 -2.97 10.00
C SER A 254 5.32 -2.12 9.94
N VAL A 255 5.96 -1.86 11.08
CA VAL A 255 7.20 -1.08 11.17
C VAL A 255 8.42 -1.98 11.10
N LEU A 256 9.39 -1.61 10.28
CA LEU A 256 10.70 -2.27 10.26
C LEU A 256 11.64 -1.73 11.36
N PRO A 257 12.59 -2.57 11.83
CA PRO A 257 13.65 -2.12 12.73
C PRO A 257 14.41 -0.90 12.20
N SER A 258 15.01 -0.13 13.10
CA SER A 258 15.93 0.95 12.71
C SER A 258 17.15 0.37 11.97
N ALA A 259 17.81 1.19 11.14
CA ALA A 259 18.88 0.72 10.27
C ALA A 259 20.10 0.17 11.04
N ASP A 260 20.39 0.71 12.21
CA ASP A 260 21.44 0.28 13.14
C ASP A 260 21.12 -1.05 13.85
N ALA A 261 19.87 -1.49 13.84
CA ALA A 261 19.48 -2.80 14.35
C ALA A 261 19.74 -3.94 13.35
N TYR A 262 20.00 -3.63 12.07
CA TYR A 262 20.33 -4.65 11.08
C TYR A 262 21.79 -5.13 11.28
N PRO A 263 22.04 -6.45 11.27
CA PRO A 263 23.39 -6.98 11.38
C PRO A 263 24.19 -6.72 10.11
N GLY A 264 25.51 -6.84 10.22
CA GLY A 264 26.45 -6.70 9.10
C GLY A 264 26.95 -5.28 8.89
N THR A 265 27.51 -5.05 7.72
CA THR A 265 28.08 -3.76 7.31
C THR A 265 27.07 -3.01 6.46
N LEU A 266 26.62 -1.85 6.94
CA LEU A 266 25.74 -0.96 6.17
C LEU A 266 26.50 -0.38 4.97
N LEU A 267 25.97 -0.59 3.77
CA LEU A 267 26.46 0.02 2.56
C LEU A 267 25.85 1.42 2.40
N ARG A 268 26.66 2.37 1.93
CA ARG A 268 26.28 3.76 1.71
C ARG A 268 26.42 4.08 0.22
N GLU A 269 25.74 5.13 -0.22
CA GLU A 269 25.88 5.66 -1.57
C GLU A 269 27.35 5.93 -1.92
N ALA A 270 27.70 5.63 -3.17
CA ALA A 270 29.00 5.87 -3.75
C ALA A 270 29.28 7.37 -3.87
N ASP A 271 28.24 8.13 -4.23
CA ASP A 271 28.29 9.59 -4.33
C ASP A 271 28.58 10.20 -2.95
N PRO A 272 29.74 10.88 -2.77
CA PRO A 272 30.08 11.54 -1.53
C PRO A 272 29.05 12.55 -1.03
N GLU A 273 28.30 13.21 -1.92
CA GLU A 273 27.26 14.20 -1.54
C GLU A 273 26.03 13.54 -0.94
N GLN A 274 25.79 12.26 -1.24
CA GLN A 274 24.64 11.47 -0.78
C GLN A 274 25.03 10.42 0.27
N ARG A 275 26.32 10.37 0.63
CA ARG A 275 26.89 9.38 1.55
C ARG A 275 26.45 9.60 3.01
N ASP A 276 26.09 10.84 3.34
CA ASP A 276 25.58 11.24 4.65
C ASP A 276 24.10 10.85 4.78
N GLY A 277 23.84 9.55 4.95
CA GLY A 277 22.48 9.05 5.07
C GLY A 277 22.32 7.60 4.63
N LEU A 278 21.07 7.13 4.63
CA LEU A 278 20.71 5.88 3.98
C LEU A 278 20.43 6.15 2.50
N PRO A 279 20.76 5.21 1.59
CA PRO A 279 20.39 5.28 0.17
C PRO A 279 18.90 5.59 -0.03
N ARG A 280 18.56 6.38 -1.06
CA ARG A 280 17.17 6.82 -1.33
C ARG A 280 16.85 6.77 -2.81
N SER A 281 15.62 6.37 -3.13
CA SER A 281 15.12 6.34 -4.52
C SER A 281 13.60 6.42 -4.52
N GLY A 282 13.01 7.27 -5.38
CA GLY A 282 11.55 7.51 -5.44
C GLY A 282 10.91 7.85 -4.09
N ASP A 283 11.60 8.65 -3.27
CA ASP A 283 11.26 9.01 -1.87
C ASP A 283 11.34 7.86 -0.84
N ALA A 284 11.57 6.62 -1.27
CA ALA A 284 11.86 5.51 -0.38
C ALA A 284 13.26 5.63 0.25
N VAL A 285 13.40 5.05 1.43
CA VAL A 285 14.69 4.87 2.10
C VAL A 285 15.07 3.39 2.01
N PHE A 286 16.34 3.09 1.79
CA PHE A 286 16.85 1.74 1.68
C PHE A 286 17.89 1.47 2.75
N VAL A 287 17.70 0.38 3.50
CA VAL A 287 18.80 -0.21 4.27
C VAL A 287 19.42 -1.30 3.42
N VAL A 288 20.67 -1.08 3.02
CA VAL A 288 21.48 -2.06 2.30
C VAL A 288 22.55 -2.54 3.28
N SER A 289 22.52 -3.81 3.67
CA SER A 289 23.48 -4.39 4.61
C SER A 289 24.11 -5.63 4.01
N LEU A 290 25.44 -5.72 4.14
CA LEU A 290 26.20 -6.91 3.80
C LEU A 290 26.51 -7.70 5.08
N LEU A 291 25.85 -8.83 5.25
CA LEU A 291 26.07 -9.73 6.37
C LEU A 291 27.26 -10.63 6.09
N GLU A 292 28.07 -10.87 7.13
CA GLU A 292 29.28 -11.69 7.04
C GLU A 292 28.97 -13.17 6.72
N SER A 293 30.01 -13.87 6.25
CA SER A 293 29.93 -15.32 6.05
C SER A 293 29.63 -16.05 7.35
N GLY A 294 28.85 -17.13 7.25
CA GLY A 294 28.30 -17.83 8.42
C GLY A 294 27.05 -17.19 9.04
N SER A 295 26.57 -16.06 8.51
CA SER A 295 25.21 -15.59 8.80
C SER A 295 24.19 -16.69 8.47
N ARG A 296 23.16 -16.86 9.32
CA ARG A 296 22.07 -17.82 9.08
C ARG A 296 21.26 -17.56 7.81
N LEU A 297 21.41 -16.39 7.19
CA LEU A 297 20.76 -16.02 5.94
C LEU A 297 21.64 -16.28 4.70
N ALA A 298 22.95 -16.43 4.90
CA ALA A 298 23.92 -16.68 3.85
C ALA A 298 24.08 -18.17 3.56
N ASP A 299 24.40 -18.50 2.32
CA ASP A 299 24.64 -19.87 1.88
C ASP A 299 26.14 -20.22 2.02
N GLY A 300 26.46 -21.22 2.84
CA GLY A 300 27.85 -21.69 3.01
C GLY A 300 28.81 -20.58 3.44
N ASP A 301 29.85 -20.36 2.65
CA ASP A 301 30.90 -19.37 2.89
C ASP A 301 30.60 -18.00 2.24
N ASP A 302 29.43 -17.83 1.60
CA ASP A 302 29.04 -16.58 0.97
C ASP A 302 28.65 -15.51 2.00
N ARG A 303 28.57 -14.26 1.55
CA ARG A 303 28.00 -13.14 2.32
C ARG A 303 26.56 -12.89 1.87
N TYR A 304 25.70 -12.37 2.75
CA TYR A 304 24.29 -12.11 2.39
C TYR A 304 24.05 -10.62 2.17
N LEU A 305 23.61 -10.25 0.96
CA LEU A 305 23.18 -8.89 0.66
C LEU A 305 21.71 -8.73 1.01
N LEU A 306 21.44 -7.97 2.08
CA LEU A 306 20.11 -7.60 2.52
C LEU A 306 19.77 -6.20 2.01
N VAL A 307 18.60 -6.06 1.40
CA VAL A 307 18.02 -4.80 0.94
C VAL A 307 16.62 -4.65 1.53
N SER A 308 16.42 -3.60 2.31
CA SER A 308 15.16 -3.36 3.01
C SER A 308 14.63 -1.95 2.67
N PRO A 309 13.88 -1.84 1.55
CA PRO A 309 13.21 -0.61 1.15
C PRO A 309 12.04 -0.33 2.08
N ARG A 310 11.89 0.94 2.49
CA ARG A 310 10.90 1.35 3.49
C ARG A 310 10.41 2.77 3.25
N THR A 311 9.20 3.07 3.75
CA THR A 311 8.69 4.43 3.74
C THR A 311 9.59 5.36 4.57
N PRO A 312 9.77 6.63 4.16
CA PRO A 312 10.76 7.54 4.77
C PRO A 312 10.46 7.93 6.22
N TYR A 313 9.18 7.92 6.63
CA TYR A 313 8.76 8.39 7.96
C TYR A 313 8.41 7.25 8.91
N ASN A 314 7.53 6.34 8.49
CA ASN A 314 6.99 5.29 9.37
C ASN A 314 7.73 3.94 9.25
N ARG A 315 8.76 3.85 8.40
CA ARG A 315 9.56 2.64 8.12
C ARG A 315 8.71 1.42 7.75
N VAL A 316 7.59 1.64 7.06
CA VAL A 316 6.74 0.56 6.57
C VAL A 316 7.47 -0.15 5.42
N PRO A 317 7.56 -1.49 5.38
CA PRO A 317 8.26 -2.18 4.31
C PRO A 317 7.60 -1.89 2.97
N LEU A 318 8.42 -1.66 1.94
CA LEU A 318 7.95 -1.52 0.57
C LEU A 318 8.08 -2.87 -0.13
N SER A 319 6.96 -3.56 -0.20
CA SER A 319 6.91 -4.95 -0.61
C SER A 319 6.34 -5.10 -2.03
N ASN A 320 6.30 -6.32 -2.57
CA ASN A 320 5.93 -6.59 -3.97
C ASN A 320 6.72 -5.76 -5.00
N MET A 321 8.01 -5.54 -4.73
CA MET A 321 8.96 -4.92 -5.65
C MET A 321 9.73 -6.01 -6.41
N SER A 322 10.31 -5.64 -7.54
CA SER A 322 11.31 -6.45 -8.23
C SER A 322 12.65 -5.73 -8.17
N LEU A 323 13.63 -6.33 -7.49
CA LEU A 323 14.97 -5.78 -7.32
C LEU A 323 16.01 -6.71 -7.92
N GLN A 324 17.06 -6.12 -8.50
CA GLN A 324 18.28 -6.81 -8.94
C GLN A 324 19.52 -6.12 -8.40
N ALA A 325 20.56 -6.90 -8.11
CA ALA A 325 21.89 -6.40 -7.79
C ALA A 325 22.89 -6.71 -8.91
N THR A 326 23.70 -5.73 -9.25
CA THR A 326 24.92 -5.90 -10.04
C THR A 326 26.11 -5.53 -9.16
N VAL A 327 27.19 -6.31 -9.22
CA VAL A 327 28.43 -6.03 -8.49
C VAL A 327 29.55 -5.84 -9.50
N ASP A 328 30.20 -4.69 -9.44
CA ASP A 328 31.35 -4.34 -10.28
C ASP A 328 32.62 -4.21 -9.44
N ARG A 329 33.71 -4.80 -9.94
CA ARG A 329 35.05 -4.75 -9.38
C ARG A 329 36.01 -4.20 -10.42
N ASP A 330 36.72 -3.13 -10.09
CA ASP A 330 37.72 -2.49 -10.97
C ASP A 330 37.19 -2.25 -12.40
N GLY A 331 35.91 -1.87 -12.52
CA GLY A 331 35.23 -1.62 -13.79
C GLY A 331 34.79 -2.87 -14.57
N SER A 332 34.86 -4.06 -13.95
CA SER A 332 34.37 -5.32 -14.52
C SER A 332 33.25 -5.92 -13.67
N THR A 333 32.17 -6.38 -14.30
CA THR A 333 31.05 -7.02 -13.62
C THR A 333 31.40 -8.43 -13.13
N VAL A 334 31.31 -8.64 -11.82
CA VAL A 334 31.55 -9.94 -11.16
C VAL A 334 30.25 -10.64 -10.74
N VAL A 335 29.17 -9.88 -10.54
CA VAL A 335 27.81 -10.39 -10.38
C VAL A 335 26.90 -9.59 -11.31
N ASP A 336 26.24 -10.28 -12.24
CA ASP A 336 25.40 -9.66 -13.25
C ASP A 336 23.92 -9.84 -12.92
N ARG A 337 23.23 -8.74 -12.56
CA ARG A 337 21.77 -8.65 -12.47
C ARG A 337 21.10 -9.76 -11.65
N GLN A 338 21.71 -10.12 -10.52
CA GLN A 338 21.19 -11.15 -9.64
C GLN A 338 19.87 -10.69 -9.01
N ARG A 339 18.79 -11.43 -9.25
CA ARG A 339 17.46 -11.11 -8.71
C ARG A 339 17.42 -11.35 -7.20
N HIS A 340 16.88 -10.39 -6.46
CA HIS A 340 16.62 -10.58 -5.05
C HIS A 340 15.36 -11.41 -4.79
N VAL A 341 15.37 -12.12 -3.67
CA VAL A 341 14.23 -12.90 -3.17
C VAL A 341 13.64 -12.21 -1.95
N GLY A 342 12.33 -11.97 -1.95
CA GLY A 342 11.61 -11.51 -0.77
C GLY A 342 11.69 -12.55 0.35
N THR A 343 12.09 -12.12 1.54
CA THR A 343 12.28 -12.96 2.71
C THR A 343 11.58 -12.30 3.91
N LEU A 344 10.78 -13.09 4.62
CA LEU A 344 10.17 -12.70 5.88
C LEU A 344 10.92 -13.37 7.04
N ASP A 345 11.44 -12.56 7.94
CA ASP A 345 12.26 -13.01 9.05
C ASP A 345 11.72 -12.53 10.40
N GLY A 346 11.78 -13.40 11.40
CA GLY A 346 11.26 -13.11 12.75
C GLY A 346 12.00 -12.00 13.50
N GLU A 347 13.21 -11.61 13.09
CA GLU A 347 13.99 -10.54 13.73
C GLU A 347 14.14 -9.32 12.82
N LEU A 348 14.35 -9.56 11.52
CA LEU A 348 14.65 -8.50 10.55
C LEU A 348 13.42 -7.97 9.80
N GLY A 349 12.26 -8.62 9.98
CA GLY A 349 11.05 -8.34 9.24
C GLY A 349 11.18 -8.70 7.76
N PHE A 350 10.32 -8.10 6.93
CA PHE A 350 10.37 -8.28 5.48
C PHE A 350 11.56 -7.53 4.86
N HIS A 351 12.32 -8.23 4.03
CA HIS A 351 13.43 -7.69 3.26
C HIS A 351 13.61 -8.48 1.95
N TYR A 352 14.42 -7.94 1.05
CA TYR A 352 14.89 -8.63 -0.14
C TYR A 352 16.34 -9.02 0.07
N GLY A 353 16.76 -10.18 -0.42
CA GLY A 353 18.17 -10.52 -0.34
C GLY A 353 18.55 -11.82 -1.00
N HIS A 354 19.85 -12.03 -1.13
CA HIS A 354 20.46 -13.25 -1.63
C HIS A 354 21.93 -13.34 -1.19
N SER A 355 22.50 -14.52 -1.32
CA SER A 355 23.93 -14.77 -1.09
C SER A 355 24.77 -14.23 -2.26
N LEU A 356 25.93 -13.67 -1.94
CA LEU A 356 26.94 -13.13 -2.84
C LEU A 356 28.27 -13.83 -2.58
N THR A 357 28.75 -14.55 -3.58
CA THR A 357 30.06 -15.19 -3.58
C THR A 357 31.14 -14.18 -3.92
N ASP A 358 32.29 -14.26 -3.23
CA ASP A 358 33.50 -13.47 -3.51
C ASP A 358 33.28 -11.94 -3.58
N ILE A 359 32.29 -11.36 -2.92
CA ILE A 359 32.24 -9.90 -2.77
C ILE A 359 33.46 -9.43 -1.95
N GLN A 360 34.03 -8.26 -2.26
CA GLN A 360 35.28 -7.75 -1.68
C GLN A 360 35.16 -6.26 -1.28
N PRO A 361 35.99 -5.78 -0.33
CA PRO A 361 36.09 -4.35 -0.04
C PRO A 361 36.44 -3.53 -1.29
N GLY A 362 35.74 -2.42 -1.51
CA GLY A 362 35.90 -1.57 -2.69
C GLY A 362 35.01 -1.93 -3.87
N ASP A 363 34.33 -3.07 -3.86
CA ASP A 363 33.34 -3.41 -4.89
C ASP A 363 32.18 -2.40 -4.88
N SER A 364 31.68 -2.05 -6.07
CA SER A 364 30.45 -1.27 -6.26
C SER A 364 29.27 -2.22 -6.37
N VAL A 365 28.17 -1.90 -5.68
CA VAL A 365 26.93 -2.68 -5.65
C VAL A 365 25.79 -1.79 -6.14
N THR A 366 25.31 -2.05 -7.35
CA THR A 366 24.17 -1.33 -7.93
C THR A 366 22.88 -2.09 -7.68
N ILE A 367 21.96 -1.50 -6.92
CA ILE A 367 20.61 -2.03 -6.72
C ILE A 367 19.67 -1.38 -7.74
N THR A 368 19.17 -2.16 -8.69
CA THR A 368 18.20 -1.73 -9.69
C THR A 368 16.79 -2.09 -9.28
N VAL A 369 15.88 -1.11 -9.29
CA VAL A 369 14.44 -1.33 -9.16
C VAL A 369 13.84 -1.62 -10.53
N GLU A 370 13.46 -2.87 -10.79
CA GLU A 370 12.79 -3.26 -12.05
C GLU A 370 11.30 -2.96 -12.04
N SER A 371 10.67 -3.06 -10.87
CA SER A 371 9.29 -2.65 -10.67
C SER A 371 9.09 -2.03 -9.29
N PRO A 372 8.37 -0.90 -9.18
CA PRO A 372 8.07 -0.27 -7.90
C PRO A 372 7.15 -1.16 -7.05
N PRO A 373 6.87 -0.79 -5.78
CA PRO A 373 6.05 -1.62 -4.88
C PRO A 373 4.63 -1.77 -5.43
N GLN A 374 4.26 -3.00 -5.85
CA GLN A 374 2.95 -3.31 -6.42
C GLN A 374 1.90 -3.55 -5.32
N LEU A 375 1.55 -2.46 -4.66
CA LEU A 375 0.63 -2.40 -3.52
C LEU A 375 -0.39 -1.29 -3.81
N VAL A 376 -1.64 -1.45 -3.41
CA VAL A 376 -2.65 -0.40 -3.51
C VAL A 376 -2.29 0.75 -2.58
N ARG A 377 -2.56 2.00 -2.99
CA ARG A 377 -2.23 3.21 -2.23
C ARG A 377 -3.47 3.87 -1.67
N HIS A 378 -3.37 4.32 -0.43
CA HIS A 378 -4.24 5.36 0.10
C HIS A 378 -3.62 6.75 -0.10
N GLN A 379 -4.42 7.79 0.11
CA GLN A 379 -3.98 9.18 0.04
C GLN A 379 -2.76 9.43 0.96
N GLY A 380 -1.84 10.27 0.49
CA GLY A 380 -0.55 10.54 1.13
C GLY A 380 0.58 9.63 0.64
N TYR A 381 0.26 8.59 -0.13
CA TYR A 381 1.23 7.68 -0.77
C TYR A 381 0.93 7.42 -2.25
N GLU A 382 -0.18 7.89 -2.80
CA GLU A 382 -0.65 7.59 -4.16
C GLU A 382 0.28 8.08 -5.26
N THR A 383 1.17 9.02 -4.94
CA THR A 383 2.18 9.59 -5.85
C THR A 383 3.62 9.17 -5.53
N ALA A 384 3.84 8.46 -4.42
CA ALA A 384 5.17 8.06 -3.97
C ALA A 384 5.61 6.73 -4.59
N PHE A 385 6.93 6.53 -4.68
CA PHE A 385 7.58 5.26 -5.03
C PHE A 385 7.36 4.77 -6.47
N PHE A 386 7.33 5.66 -7.47
CA PHE A 386 7.20 5.29 -8.89
C PHE A 386 8.51 5.41 -9.65
N GLU A 387 9.04 6.63 -9.76
CA GLU A 387 10.31 6.91 -10.42
C GLU A 387 11.46 6.58 -9.46
N MET A 388 11.96 5.35 -9.56
CA MET A 388 12.98 4.81 -8.67
C MET A 388 14.28 4.55 -9.44
N GLU A 389 15.20 5.51 -9.40
CA GLU A 389 16.54 5.37 -9.97
C GLU A 389 17.35 4.27 -9.25
N PRO A 390 18.30 3.62 -9.96
CA PRO A 390 19.21 2.67 -9.34
C PRO A 390 20.04 3.31 -8.22
N LEU A 391 20.30 2.54 -7.16
CA LEU A 391 21.15 2.95 -6.05
C LEU A 391 22.56 2.40 -6.28
N GLU A 392 23.58 3.22 -6.15
CA GLU A 392 24.97 2.79 -6.30
C GLU A 392 25.67 2.82 -4.95
N CYS A 393 25.80 1.66 -4.32
CA CYS A 393 26.41 1.51 -3.01
C CYS A 393 27.86 1.01 -3.12
N VAL A 394 28.69 1.28 -2.11
CA VAL A 394 30.09 0.79 -2.08
C VAL A 394 30.33 -0.09 -0.86
N VAL A 395 31.05 -1.21 -1.06
CA VAL A 395 31.56 -2.03 0.04
C VAL A 395 32.72 -1.28 0.70
N PRO A 396 32.63 -0.91 1.99
CA PRO A 396 33.67 -0.13 2.65
C PRO A 396 35.04 -0.81 2.59
N THR A 397 36.08 -0.04 2.26
CA THR A 397 37.47 -0.44 2.49
C THR A 397 37.77 -0.36 4.00
N ALA A 398 38.42 -1.39 4.55
CA ALA A 398 38.78 -1.46 5.97
C ALA A 398 39.63 -0.27 6.46
#